data_AF-A0A962G8K8-F1
#
_entry.id   AF-A0A962G8K8-F1
#
_cell.length_a   1.000
_cell.length_b   1.000
_cell.length_c   1.000
_cell.angle_alpha   90.00
_cell.angle_beta   90.00
_cell.angle_gamma   90.00
#
_symmetry.space_group_name_H-M   'P 1'
#
loop_
_entity.id
_entity.type
_entity.pdbx_description
1 polymer ?
#
loop_
_entity_poly.entity_id
_entity_poly.type
_entity_poly.pdbx_seq_one_letter_code
_entity_poly.pdbx_strand_id
1 'polypeptide(L)'
;MSRSKFLSRFPCVLMVATLAALPCLAVAGPKEDALASMQALAEQIREAKASGQDPAAAIAQLDAISASLGGDRPASGVSGNGPVVRGAVMTPPNCTVTTTNGSSTDTPIAIVDNATAVSNLSIAGAPTFTHYVEATLTINHTFAADLDITLTSPSGTVITLTTDNGAGNDDVFAPVTFTDLAGVPVTDATYTNLVSIGAVIPESAMAAVRGEDPNGTWVLSVGDDATGDTGTLQSWSLTIISGDVAPTDTVSSFSSTNVPVAIVDNTVANSTLSVSGADAFTCAVQLNTNITHTFAADLEVFLMSPAATTTTITTDNGAGNDDVFNGTQWYDKAGSPATDFAYTNLVTATPLVPEGAMGAFTGGDPNGTWTLMVGDDAAGDTGSLSAWSLDVTTCSCAVTGPPPVAVTVPSGSLWSSLLLIGLALGVGMIVLRRRLRRS
;
A
#
# COMPACT_ATOMS: atom_id res chain seq x y z
N MET A 1 49.19 -66.86 33.60
CA MET A 1 49.46 -66.79 32.15
C MET A 1 49.13 -65.36 31.71
N SER A 2 49.97 -64.50 31.16
CA SER A 2 51.43 -64.46 30.98
C SER A 2 51.79 -63.00 30.62
N ARG A 3 52.72 -62.37 31.38
CA ARG A 3 53.75 -61.37 30.98
C ARG A 3 53.29 -60.04 30.33
N SER A 4 53.90 -58.86 30.52
CA SER A 4 55.04 -58.38 31.31
C SER A 4 55.15 -56.84 31.21
N LYS A 5 55.54 -56.18 32.32
CA LYS A 5 56.58 -55.12 32.45
C LYS A 5 56.67 -53.93 31.45
N PHE A 6 56.75 -52.74 32.07
CA PHE A 6 57.80 -51.67 31.97
C PHE A 6 57.34 -50.23 31.63
N LEU A 7 58.06 -49.28 32.25
CA LEU A 7 57.84 -47.84 32.41
C LEU A 7 57.83 -47.00 31.11
N SER A 8 57.20 -45.81 31.10
CA SER A 8 57.90 -44.50 31.07
C SER A 8 56.99 -43.26 30.79
N ARG A 9 57.26 -42.18 31.55
CA ARG A 9 57.31 -40.73 31.24
C ARG A 9 56.18 -40.02 30.43
N PHE A 10 55.66 -38.94 31.05
CA PHE A 10 55.04 -37.69 30.55
C PHE A 10 55.53 -37.15 29.19
N PRO A 11 54.94 -36.08 28.59
CA PRO A 11 53.56 -35.49 28.65
C PRO A 11 53.00 -35.11 27.24
N CYS A 12 51.74 -34.70 27.11
CA CYS A 12 51.38 -33.48 26.34
C CYS A 12 49.91 -33.09 26.53
N VAL A 13 49.70 -31.79 26.62
CA VAL A 13 48.49 -31.07 27.01
C VAL A 13 47.43 -31.15 25.91
N LEU A 14 46.19 -31.52 26.26
CA LEU A 14 45.01 -31.12 25.51
C LEU A 14 43.88 -30.73 26.47
N MET A 15 43.44 -29.50 26.28
CA MET A 15 42.42 -28.73 26.99
C MET A 15 41.04 -29.36 26.78
N VAL A 16 40.41 -29.93 27.83
CA VAL A 16 38.97 -30.24 27.84
C VAL A 16 38.43 -30.19 29.27
N ALA A 17 37.52 -29.25 29.54
CA ALA A 17 36.47 -29.33 30.55
C ALA A 17 35.42 -28.26 30.21
N THR A 18 34.45 -28.56 29.34
CA THR A 18 33.06 -28.91 29.70
C THR A 18 32.41 -27.95 30.70
N LEU A 19 31.45 -27.16 30.22
CA LEU A 19 30.32 -26.74 31.04
C LEU A 19 29.01 -26.85 30.24
N ALA A 20 28.15 -27.74 30.75
CA ALA A 20 26.70 -27.81 30.68
C ALA A 20 26.00 -27.71 29.30
N ALA A 21 25.47 -28.86 28.88
CA ALA A 21 24.39 -28.99 27.93
C ALA A 21 23.08 -28.40 28.50
N LEU A 22 22.41 -27.56 27.71
CA LEU A 22 20.97 -27.31 27.77
C LEU A 22 20.29 -28.21 26.71
N PRO A 23 19.10 -28.79 26.98
CA PRO A 23 18.50 -29.75 26.08
C PRO A 23 17.70 -29.06 24.97
N CYS A 24 17.89 -29.57 23.75
CA CYS A 24 16.96 -29.52 22.62
C CYS A 24 16.55 -28.11 22.16
N LEU A 25 17.46 -27.40 21.47
CA LEU A 25 17.00 -26.47 20.44
C LEU A 25 16.40 -27.31 19.30
N ALA A 26 15.14 -27.05 18.99
CA ALA A 26 14.63 -27.32 17.66
C ALA A 26 15.64 -26.74 16.66
N VAL A 27 15.95 -27.47 15.60
CA VAL A 27 16.74 -26.92 14.50
C VAL A 27 15.90 -25.79 13.92
N ALA A 28 16.26 -24.57 14.28
CA ALA A 28 15.68 -23.35 13.76
C ALA A 28 15.74 -23.41 12.23
N GLY A 29 14.64 -23.04 11.59
CA GLY A 29 14.60 -22.97 10.14
C GLY A 29 15.49 -21.83 9.62
N PRO A 30 15.79 -21.78 8.31
CA PRO A 30 16.56 -20.70 7.70
C PRO A 30 16.06 -19.28 8.02
N LYS A 31 14.76 -19.14 8.33
CA LYS A 31 14.09 -17.86 8.64
C LYS A 31 14.30 -17.38 10.09
N GLU A 32 14.36 -18.29 11.06
CA GLU A 32 14.68 -17.94 12.46
C GLU A 32 16.16 -17.52 12.57
N ASP A 33 17.03 -18.16 11.80
CA ASP A 33 18.44 -17.78 11.67
C ASP A 33 18.61 -16.43 10.95
N ALA A 34 17.78 -16.14 9.93
CA ALA A 34 17.80 -14.86 9.22
C ALA A 34 17.27 -13.71 10.09
N LEU A 35 16.16 -13.90 10.80
CA LEU A 35 15.64 -12.94 11.79
C LEU A 35 16.69 -12.65 12.87
N ALA A 36 17.32 -13.69 13.44
CA ALA A 36 18.39 -13.52 14.43
C ALA A 36 19.61 -12.80 13.84
N SER A 37 19.94 -13.04 12.57
CA SER A 37 21.02 -12.34 11.86
C SER A 37 20.70 -10.88 11.60
N MET A 38 19.46 -10.56 11.22
CA MET A 38 18.98 -9.18 11.04
C MET A 38 19.01 -8.42 12.36
N GLN A 39 18.52 -9.03 13.45
CA GLN A 39 18.59 -8.46 14.80
C GLN A 39 20.05 -8.20 15.24
N ALA A 40 20.96 -9.13 14.96
CA ALA A 40 22.37 -8.96 15.26
C ALA A 40 23.03 -7.85 14.42
N LEU A 41 22.62 -7.67 13.17
CA LEU A 41 23.10 -6.59 12.29
C LEU A 41 22.53 -5.24 12.71
N ALA A 42 21.25 -5.17 13.09
CA ALA A 42 20.64 -3.98 13.66
C ALA A 42 21.43 -3.51 14.90
N GLU A 43 21.78 -4.43 15.80
CA GLU A 43 22.60 -4.09 16.97
C GLU A 43 24.00 -3.58 16.59
N GLN A 44 24.66 -4.20 15.59
CA GLN A 44 25.94 -3.68 15.09
C GLN A 44 25.83 -2.27 14.51
N ILE A 45 24.73 -1.97 13.82
CA ILE A 45 24.45 -0.63 13.29
C ILE A 45 24.26 0.36 14.46
N ARG A 46 23.51 -0.02 15.50
CA ARG A 46 23.33 0.79 16.73
C ARG A 46 24.67 1.08 17.41
N GLU A 47 25.49 0.06 17.65
CA GLU A 47 26.81 0.21 18.27
C GLU A 47 27.76 1.11 17.43
N ALA A 48 27.75 0.95 16.11
CA ALA A 48 28.53 1.78 15.20
C ALA A 48 28.10 3.25 15.29
N LYS A 49 26.79 3.52 15.25
CA LYS A 49 26.24 4.87 15.43
C LYS A 49 26.59 5.49 16.78
N ALA A 50 26.38 4.75 17.87
CA ALA A 50 26.67 5.22 19.23
C ALA A 50 28.15 5.55 19.43
N SER A 51 29.05 4.87 18.71
CA SER A 51 30.50 5.09 18.76
C SER A 51 31.03 6.06 17.70
N GLY A 52 30.16 6.64 16.86
CA GLY A 52 30.53 7.54 15.76
C GLY A 52 31.27 6.86 14.62
N GLN A 53 31.14 5.53 14.49
CA GLN A 53 31.66 4.72 13.39
C GLN A 53 30.64 4.64 12.24
N ASP A 54 31.13 4.36 11.03
CA ASP A 54 30.30 4.22 9.84
C ASP A 54 29.62 2.84 9.80
N PRO A 55 28.27 2.76 9.85
CA PRO A 55 27.53 1.49 9.84
C PRO A 55 27.36 0.87 8.43
N ALA A 56 27.87 1.48 7.37
CA ALA A 56 27.55 1.10 5.98
C ALA A 56 27.73 -0.39 5.66
N ALA A 57 28.73 -1.06 6.24
CA ALA A 57 28.97 -2.48 5.99
C ALA A 57 27.91 -3.40 6.61
N ALA A 58 27.43 -3.07 7.82
CA ALA A 58 26.37 -3.81 8.48
C ALA A 58 25.02 -3.55 7.83
N ILE A 59 24.76 -2.31 7.39
CA ILE A 59 23.60 -1.95 6.56
C ILE A 59 23.58 -2.80 5.28
N ALA A 60 24.69 -2.87 4.54
CA ALA A 60 24.75 -3.66 3.31
C ALA A 60 24.51 -5.17 3.53
N GLN A 61 24.87 -5.71 4.70
CA GLN A 61 24.57 -7.10 5.05
C GLN A 61 23.10 -7.28 5.45
N LEU A 62 22.51 -6.30 6.13
CA LEU A 62 21.09 -6.28 6.47
C LEU A 62 20.25 -6.25 5.19
N ASP A 63 20.61 -5.37 4.25
CA ASP A 63 19.98 -5.27 2.93
C ASP A 63 20.09 -6.59 2.14
N ALA A 64 21.24 -7.27 2.23
CA ALA A 64 21.46 -8.55 1.55
C ALA A 64 20.62 -9.69 2.15
N ILE A 65 20.48 -9.74 3.48
CA ILE A 65 19.63 -10.73 4.15
C ILE A 65 18.16 -10.43 3.89
N SER A 66 17.74 -9.16 4.01
CA SER A 66 16.40 -8.69 3.66
C SER A 66 16.04 -9.13 2.24
N ALA A 67 16.87 -8.79 1.25
CA ALA A 67 16.67 -9.23 -0.13
C ALA A 67 16.63 -10.76 -0.31
N SER A 68 17.38 -11.53 0.49
CA SER A 68 17.34 -13.00 0.43
C SER A 68 16.06 -13.61 1.02
N LEU A 69 15.32 -12.83 1.82
CA LEU A 69 14.02 -13.18 2.36
C LEU A 69 12.86 -12.66 1.49
N GLY A 70 13.16 -12.02 0.36
CA GLY A 70 12.19 -11.33 -0.49
C GLY A 70 11.93 -9.87 -0.07
N GLY A 71 12.86 -9.22 0.61
CA GLY A 71 12.65 -7.86 1.11
C GLY A 71 12.39 -6.87 -0.02
N ASP A 72 11.42 -5.97 0.21
CA ASP A 72 11.09 -4.81 -0.63
C ASP A 72 12.37 -4.02 -0.95
N ARG A 73 12.93 -4.20 -2.15
CA ARG A 73 13.97 -3.29 -2.64
C ARG A 73 13.27 -2.07 -3.22
N PRO A 74 13.68 -0.82 -2.88
CA PRO A 74 13.17 0.34 -3.60
C PRO A 74 13.49 0.14 -5.10
N ALA A 75 12.44 -0.07 -5.89
CA ALA A 75 12.46 -0.66 -7.23
C ALA A 75 13.77 -0.44 -7.99
N SER A 76 14.49 -1.51 -8.29
CA SER A 76 15.61 -1.49 -9.23
C SER A 76 15.07 -1.36 -10.67
N GLY A 77 14.66 -0.14 -11.05
CA GLY A 77 14.54 0.24 -12.45
C GLY A 77 13.17 0.13 -13.11
N VAL A 78 12.14 -0.46 -12.47
CA VAL A 78 10.74 -0.26 -12.90
C VAL A 78 10.18 0.93 -12.13
N SER A 79 10.77 2.10 -12.37
CA SER A 79 10.21 3.36 -11.89
C SER A 79 8.89 3.58 -12.64
N GLY A 80 7.79 3.18 -12.02
CA GLY A 80 6.49 3.81 -12.19
C GLY A 80 6.53 5.25 -11.64
N ASN A 81 7.53 6.06 -12.00
CA ASN A 81 7.52 7.51 -11.79
C ASN A 81 6.54 8.14 -12.78
N GLY A 82 5.25 7.81 -12.62
CA GLY A 82 4.18 8.71 -12.98
C GLY A 82 3.98 9.67 -11.80
N PRO A 83 4.07 10.99 -11.98
CA PRO A 83 3.66 11.90 -10.91
C PRO A 83 2.20 11.58 -10.56
N VAL A 84 1.90 11.32 -9.29
CA VAL A 84 0.51 11.34 -8.82
C VAL A 84 0.00 12.74 -9.09
N VAL A 85 -0.84 12.85 -10.11
CA VAL A 85 -1.55 14.08 -10.40
C VAL A 85 -2.53 14.27 -9.25
N ARG A 86 -2.23 15.21 -8.35
CA ARG A 86 -3.22 15.79 -7.43
C ARG A 86 -4.40 16.30 -8.26
N GLY A 87 -5.41 15.45 -8.37
CA GLY A 87 -6.64 15.71 -9.11
C GLY A 87 -7.82 14.86 -8.65
N ALA A 88 -7.63 13.94 -7.70
CA ALA A 88 -8.72 13.17 -7.12
C ALA A 88 -9.70 14.12 -6.42
N VAL A 89 -10.88 14.27 -7.00
CA VAL A 89 -12.01 14.90 -6.33
C VAL A 89 -12.47 13.88 -5.29
N MET A 90 -12.19 14.11 -4.01
CA MET A 90 -12.57 13.17 -2.93
C MET A 90 -14.06 13.29 -2.54
N THR A 91 -14.85 14.00 -3.35
CA THR A 91 -16.25 14.28 -3.10
C THR A 91 -17.09 13.56 -4.15
N PRO A 92 -17.80 12.47 -3.80
CA PRO A 92 -18.62 11.77 -4.77
C PRO A 92 -19.70 12.69 -5.35
N PRO A 93 -20.15 12.46 -6.60
CA PRO A 93 -21.14 13.29 -7.25
C PRO A 93 -22.40 13.43 -6.39
N ASN A 94 -22.91 14.65 -6.34
CA ASN A 94 -24.08 15.05 -5.55
C ASN A 94 -23.93 14.91 -4.02
N CYS A 95 -22.77 14.52 -3.51
CA CYS A 95 -22.51 14.54 -2.08
C CYS A 95 -22.09 15.93 -1.62
N THR A 96 -22.63 16.38 -0.48
CA THR A 96 -22.09 17.53 0.25
C THR A 96 -21.17 16.97 1.33
N VAL A 97 -19.93 17.42 1.35
CA VAL A 97 -18.94 16.98 2.33
C VAL A 97 -18.37 18.18 3.09
N THR A 98 -17.83 17.90 4.27
CA THR A 98 -17.11 18.84 5.11
C THR A 98 -15.72 18.30 5.40
N THR A 99 -14.72 19.17 5.36
CA THR A 99 -13.39 18.87 5.87
C THR A 99 -13.32 19.22 7.35
N THR A 100 -12.99 18.22 8.17
CA THR A 100 -12.75 18.37 9.61
C THR A 100 -11.29 18.09 9.89
N ASN A 101 -10.63 19.02 10.59
CA ASN A 101 -9.24 18.84 11.02
C ASN A 101 -9.21 18.65 12.53
N GLY A 102 -8.42 17.68 12.99
CA GLY A 102 -8.13 17.47 14.41
C GLY A 102 -6.62 17.44 14.65
N SER A 103 -6.19 17.91 15.81
CA SER A 103 -4.78 17.83 16.23
C SER A 103 -4.71 17.32 17.66
N SER A 104 -3.76 16.43 17.91
CA SER A 104 -3.49 15.91 19.25
C SER A 104 -3.18 17.04 20.24
N THR A 105 -3.61 16.83 21.48
CA THR A 105 -3.41 17.78 22.59
C THR A 105 -2.71 17.15 23.79
N ASP A 106 -2.46 15.85 23.73
CA ASP A 106 -1.80 15.05 24.76
C ASP A 106 -0.34 14.73 24.42
N THR A 107 0.22 15.34 23.37
CA THR A 107 1.63 15.29 22.99
C THR A 107 2.39 16.53 23.49
N PRO A 108 3.73 16.48 23.67
CA PRO A 108 4.63 15.36 23.37
C PRO A 108 4.50 14.16 24.32
N ILE A 109 4.68 12.94 23.80
CA ILE A 109 4.71 11.69 24.56
C ILE A 109 6.04 10.99 24.31
N ALA A 110 6.70 10.53 25.37
CA ALA A 110 7.93 9.76 25.25
C ALA A 110 7.65 8.38 24.65
N ILE A 111 8.46 7.99 23.67
CA ILE A 111 8.53 6.64 23.14
C ILE A 111 9.72 5.98 23.84
N VAL A 112 9.47 4.85 24.50
CA VAL A 112 10.49 4.14 25.29
C VAL A 112 10.57 2.69 24.83
N ASP A 113 11.76 2.12 24.93
CA ASP A 113 12.08 0.75 24.52
C ASP A 113 11.05 -0.27 25.01
N ASN A 114 10.70 -1.21 24.12
CA ASN A 114 9.78 -2.32 24.38
C ASN A 114 8.43 -1.88 24.99
N ALA A 115 7.94 -0.71 24.60
CA ALA A 115 6.68 -0.17 25.06
C ALA A 115 5.94 0.59 23.97
N THR A 116 4.64 0.77 24.19
CA THR A 116 3.77 1.50 23.26
C THR A 116 3.35 2.83 23.87
N ALA A 117 3.73 3.93 23.22
CA ALA A 117 3.17 5.24 23.46
C ALA A 117 1.77 5.33 22.81
N VAL A 118 0.78 5.81 23.56
CA VAL A 118 -0.60 5.92 23.09
C VAL A 118 -1.08 7.36 23.21
N SER A 119 -1.59 7.93 22.11
CA SER A 119 -2.15 9.27 22.04
C SER A 119 -3.58 9.24 21.52
N ASN A 120 -4.45 10.05 22.11
CA ASN A 120 -5.87 10.09 21.78
C ASN A 120 -6.24 11.43 21.14
N LEU A 121 -6.93 11.38 20.00
CA LEU A 121 -7.50 12.54 19.32
C LEU A 121 -9.02 12.41 19.25
N SER A 122 -9.74 13.35 19.88
CA SER A 122 -11.20 13.40 19.77
C SER A 122 -11.62 14.25 18.57
N ILE A 123 -12.39 13.65 17.67
CA ILE A 123 -13.09 14.33 16.58
C ILE A 123 -14.57 14.45 16.95
N ALA A 124 -15.14 15.64 16.79
CA ALA A 124 -16.54 15.90 17.06
C ALA A 124 -17.11 16.92 16.07
N GLY A 125 -18.41 16.79 15.76
CA GLY A 125 -19.13 17.71 14.87
C GLY A 125 -18.84 17.49 13.39
N ALA A 126 -18.15 16.41 13.03
CA ALA A 126 -18.00 15.99 11.65
C ALA A 126 -19.30 15.30 11.16
N PRO A 127 -19.61 15.36 9.86
CA PRO A 127 -20.61 14.47 9.27
C PRO A 127 -20.27 12.98 9.47
N THR A 128 -21.29 12.10 9.44
CA THR A 128 -21.20 10.71 9.93
C THR A 128 -20.66 9.69 8.93
N PHE A 129 -20.32 10.07 7.70
CA PHE A 129 -19.78 9.14 6.69
C PHE A 129 -18.44 9.60 6.18
N THR A 130 -17.38 8.89 6.58
CA THR A 130 -16.00 9.14 6.14
C THR A 130 -15.84 8.81 4.66
N HIS A 131 -15.31 9.76 3.88
CA HIS A 131 -14.90 9.58 2.49
C HIS A 131 -13.39 9.51 2.33
N TYR A 132 -12.64 10.22 3.16
CA TYR A 132 -11.19 10.29 3.11
C TYR A 132 -10.62 10.65 4.48
N VAL A 133 -9.47 10.07 4.80
CA VAL A 133 -8.66 10.39 5.98
C VAL A 133 -7.20 10.50 5.55
N GLU A 134 -6.50 11.49 6.09
CA GLU A 134 -5.05 11.65 6.00
C GLU A 134 -4.51 11.92 7.40
N ALA A 135 -3.36 11.32 7.72
CA ALA A 135 -2.69 11.50 9.00
C ALA A 135 -1.31 12.15 8.81
N THR A 136 -1.02 13.22 9.55
CA THR A 136 0.31 13.83 9.59
C THR A 136 0.89 13.70 10.98
N LEU A 137 2.08 13.11 11.09
CA LEU A 137 2.78 12.82 12.33
C LEU A 137 4.11 13.57 12.37
N THR A 138 4.63 13.79 13.57
CA THR A 138 6.00 14.25 13.81
C THR A 138 6.56 13.43 14.96
N ILE A 139 7.46 12.51 14.64
CA ILE A 139 8.12 11.63 15.59
C ILE A 139 9.63 11.83 15.46
N ASN A 140 10.27 12.19 16.56
CA ASN A 140 11.73 12.11 16.67
C ASN A 140 12.11 10.74 17.23
N HIS A 141 12.97 10.00 16.54
CA HIS A 141 13.48 8.69 16.94
C HIS A 141 14.84 8.46 16.29
N THR A 142 15.80 7.90 17.04
CA THR A 142 17.17 7.67 16.55
C THR A 142 17.34 6.36 15.76
N PHE A 143 16.28 5.55 15.70
CA PHE A 143 16.24 4.35 14.88
C PHE A 143 14.80 4.09 14.41
N ALA A 144 14.45 4.56 13.22
CA ALA A 144 13.05 4.55 12.77
C ALA A 144 12.48 3.14 12.56
N ALA A 145 13.32 2.17 12.19
CA ALA A 145 12.91 0.77 12.01
C ALA A 145 12.63 0.01 13.32
N ASP A 146 12.71 0.67 14.49
CA ASP A 146 12.22 0.08 15.74
C ASP A 146 10.73 0.40 15.96
N LEU A 147 10.11 1.19 15.07
CA LEU A 147 8.78 1.76 15.29
C LEU A 147 7.65 0.99 14.59
N ASP A 148 6.68 0.58 15.40
CA ASP A 148 5.37 0.08 14.97
C ASP A 148 4.29 1.15 15.18
N ILE A 149 3.73 1.68 14.09
CA ILE A 149 2.78 2.78 14.15
C ILE A 149 1.41 2.33 13.63
N THR A 150 0.40 2.38 14.49
CA THR A 150 -0.99 2.07 14.13
C THR A 150 -1.93 3.21 14.48
N LEU A 151 -2.93 3.42 13.63
CA LEU A 151 -4.04 4.34 13.84
C LEU A 151 -5.35 3.56 13.96
N THR A 152 -6.05 3.70 15.07
CA THR A 152 -7.35 3.06 15.29
C THR A 152 -8.48 4.09 15.18
N SER A 153 -9.47 3.78 14.34
CA SER A 153 -10.68 4.60 14.18
C SER A 153 -11.62 4.48 15.39
N PRO A 154 -12.58 5.41 15.58
CA PRO A 154 -13.60 5.30 16.61
C PRO A 154 -14.45 4.04 16.52
N SER A 155 -14.55 3.44 15.32
CA SER A 155 -15.28 2.19 15.09
C SER A 155 -14.44 0.94 15.39
N GLY A 156 -13.14 1.11 15.69
CA GLY A 156 -12.21 0.04 16.02
C GLY A 156 -11.42 -0.51 14.82
N THR A 157 -11.54 0.08 13.64
CA THR A 157 -10.72 -0.30 12.47
C THR A 157 -9.29 0.14 12.72
N VAL A 158 -8.35 -0.80 12.63
CA VAL A 158 -6.91 -0.55 12.80
C VAL A 158 -6.28 -0.39 11.43
N ILE A 159 -5.57 0.71 11.24
CA ILE A 159 -4.75 1.01 10.06
C ILE A 159 -3.30 0.92 10.52
N THR A 160 -2.56 -0.07 10.02
CA THR A 160 -1.10 -0.11 10.14
C THR A 160 -0.50 0.97 9.25
N LEU A 161 0.09 2.00 9.84
CA LEU A 161 0.70 3.08 9.09
C LEU A 161 2.08 2.67 8.58
N THR A 162 2.88 2.05 9.45
CA THR A 162 4.21 1.50 9.14
C THR A 162 4.64 0.56 10.26
N THR A 163 5.39 -0.47 9.91
CA THR A 163 6.09 -1.40 10.80
C THR A 163 7.53 -1.54 10.31
N ASP A 164 8.50 -1.46 11.22
CA ASP A 164 9.93 -1.70 10.95
C ASP A 164 10.58 -0.92 9.78
N ASN A 165 9.97 0.17 9.31
CA ASN A 165 10.52 0.96 8.20
C ASN A 165 11.36 2.16 8.65
N GLY A 166 12.21 2.63 7.75
CA GLY A 166 13.13 3.74 8.00
C GLY A 166 14.57 3.32 8.20
N ALA A 167 14.81 2.00 8.31
CA ALA A 167 16.10 1.41 8.66
C ALA A 167 16.69 2.09 9.91
N GLY A 168 18.02 2.05 10.04
CA GLY A 168 18.72 2.83 11.04
C GLY A 168 18.86 4.30 10.66
N ASN A 169 17.82 5.01 10.22
CA ASN A 169 17.86 6.46 9.99
C ASN A 169 17.13 7.22 11.09
N ASP A 170 17.70 8.35 11.51
CA ASP A 170 17.14 9.21 12.54
C ASP A 170 16.04 10.12 11.96
N ASP A 171 14.97 10.35 12.74
CA ASP A 171 13.96 11.40 12.54
C ASP A 171 13.30 11.46 11.15
N VAL A 172 13.22 10.32 10.45
CA VAL A 172 12.63 10.25 9.10
C VAL A 172 11.12 10.51 9.08
N PHE A 173 10.45 10.35 10.22
CA PHE A 173 9.03 10.62 10.43
C PHE A 173 8.73 12.00 11.06
N ALA A 174 9.64 12.98 10.92
CA ALA A 174 9.51 14.33 11.47
C ALA A 174 9.54 15.46 10.42
N PRO A 175 8.41 15.83 9.78
CA PRO A 175 7.11 15.17 9.80
C PRO A 175 6.97 14.07 8.73
N VAL A 176 5.93 13.25 8.82
CA VAL A 176 5.48 12.34 7.75
C VAL A 176 3.97 12.49 7.54
N THR A 177 3.49 12.32 6.31
CA THR A 177 2.06 12.28 6.00
C THR A 177 1.69 10.93 5.38
N PHE A 178 0.76 10.21 5.99
CA PHE A 178 0.20 8.96 5.47
C PHE A 178 -1.10 9.25 4.72
N THR A 179 -1.12 8.90 3.43
CA THR A 179 -2.27 9.09 2.53
C THR A 179 -2.22 8.11 1.36
N ASP A 180 -3.39 7.59 0.97
CA ASP A 180 -3.55 6.76 -0.23
C ASP A 180 -3.30 7.51 -1.54
N LEU A 181 -3.13 8.85 -1.48
CA LEU A 181 -2.83 9.70 -2.62
C LEU A 181 -1.34 10.02 -2.76
N ALA A 182 -0.49 9.40 -1.94
CA ALA A 182 0.96 9.47 -2.11
C ALA A 182 1.42 8.62 -3.30
N GLY A 183 2.64 8.85 -3.78
CA GLY A 183 3.17 8.17 -4.96
C GLY A 183 4.02 6.93 -4.66
N VAL A 184 4.36 6.70 -3.39
CA VAL A 184 5.28 5.64 -2.98
C VAL A 184 4.76 5.04 -1.66
N PRO A 185 4.67 3.70 -1.56
CA PRO A 185 4.52 2.99 -0.28
C PRO A 185 5.57 3.38 0.74
N VAL A 186 5.25 3.28 2.03
CA VAL A 186 6.22 3.50 3.10
C VAL A 186 7.35 2.45 3.05
N THR A 187 7.05 1.22 2.66
CA THR A 187 8.04 0.12 2.56
C THR A 187 9.04 0.34 1.42
N ASP A 188 8.59 0.94 0.31
CA ASP A 188 9.42 1.31 -0.84
C ASP A 188 10.11 2.68 -0.73
N ALA A 189 9.86 3.42 0.36
CA ALA A 189 10.36 4.78 0.49
C ALA A 189 11.89 4.79 0.63
N THR A 190 12.56 5.73 -0.04
CA THR A 190 13.99 5.96 0.19
C THR A 190 14.19 6.83 1.42
N TYR A 191 14.86 6.28 2.42
CA TYR A 191 15.16 6.96 3.67
C TYR A 191 16.52 7.65 3.65
N THR A 192 16.62 8.80 4.31
CA THR A 192 17.88 9.51 4.51
C THR A 192 17.92 10.07 5.92
N ASN A 193 19.02 9.82 6.64
CA ASN A 193 19.20 10.23 8.03
C ASN A 193 18.89 11.73 8.23
N LEU A 194 18.03 12.03 9.21
CA LEU A 194 17.57 13.38 9.56
C LEU A 194 16.79 14.11 8.44
N VAL A 195 16.26 13.38 7.47
CA VAL A 195 15.44 13.93 6.40
C VAL A 195 14.06 13.30 6.45
N SER A 196 13.05 14.16 6.61
CA SER A 196 11.63 13.79 6.50
C SER A 196 11.35 13.12 5.16
N ILE A 197 10.66 11.97 5.20
CA ILE A 197 10.26 11.23 4.00
C ILE A 197 9.09 11.87 3.23
N GLY A 198 8.46 12.90 3.80
CA GLY A 198 7.33 13.58 3.18
C GLY A 198 6.03 12.78 3.27
N ALA A 199 5.38 12.55 2.13
CA ALA A 199 4.09 11.86 2.05
C ALA A 199 4.25 10.46 1.43
N VAL A 200 3.72 9.44 2.10
CA VAL A 200 3.81 8.03 1.72
C VAL A 200 2.46 7.32 1.87
N ILE A 201 2.30 6.21 1.17
CA ILE A 201 1.16 5.31 1.33
C ILE A 201 1.45 4.41 2.55
N PRO A 202 0.53 4.29 3.52
CA PRO A 202 0.69 3.37 4.65
C PRO A 202 0.61 1.89 4.22
N GLU A 203 1.13 0.98 5.03
CA GLU A 203 1.04 -0.48 4.80
C GLU A 203 -0.41 -1.01 4.78
N SER A 204 -1.29 -0.39 5.56
CA SER A 204 -2.74 -0.56 5.43
C SER A 204 -3.35 0.72 4.87
N ALA A 205 -4.12 0.62 3.79
CA ALA A 205 -4.73 1.78 3.13
C ALA A 205 -5.65 2.59 4.08
N MET A 206 -5.55 3.92 4.01
CA MET A 206 -6.40 4.86 4.75
C MET A 206 -7.88 4.73 4.37
N ALA A 207 -8.20 4.28 3.17
CA ALA A 207 -9.55 4.02 2.69
C ALA A 207 -10.27 2.87 3.44
N ALA A 208 -9.57 2.12 4.30
CA ALA A 208 -10.17 1.08 5.13
C ALA A 208 -11.36 1.59 5.96
N VAL A 209 -11.29 2.84 6.45
CA VAL A 209 -12.34 3.50 7.25
C VAL A 209 -13.44 4.16 6.42
N ARG A 210 -13.44 4.02 5.08
CA ARG A 210 -14.50 4.57 4.24
C ARG A 210 -15.86 4.07 4.69
N GLY A 211 -16.77 5.02 4.92
CA GLY A 211 -18.15 4.79 5.37
C GLY A 211 -18.35 4.78 6.88
N GLU A 212 -17.28 4.80 7.69
CA GLU A 212 -17.37 4.88 9.14
C GLU A 212 -17.73 6.29 9.63
N ASP A 213 -18.31 6.38 10.84
CA ASP A 213 -18.47 7.65 11.53
C ASP A 213 -17.12 8.13 12.09
N PRO A 214 -16.60 9.29 11.63
CA PRO A 214 -15.31 9.78 12.10
C PRO A 214 -15.38 10.40 13.49
N ASN A 215 -16.57 10.61 14.06
CA ASN A 215 -16.72 11.20 15.39
C ASN A 215 -16.39 10.18 16.49
N GLY A 216 -15.66 10.64 17.50
CA GLY A 216 -15.21 9.82 18.61
C GLY A 216 -13.71 9.95 18.80
N THR A 217 -13.13 8.96 19.46
CA THR A 217 -11.69 8.94 19.78
C THR A 217 -10.95 8.12 18.73
N TRP A 218 -10.05 8.79 18.01
CA TRP A 218 -9.00 8.17 17.24
C TRP A 218 -7.80 7.90 18.16
N VAL A 219 -7.19 6.73 18.02
CA VAL A 219 -6.06 6.31 18.86
C VAL A 219 -4.84 6.09 17.98
N LEU A 220 -3.78 6.86 18.20
CA LEU A 220 -2.48 6.59 17.62
C LEU A 220 -1.64 5.81 18.63
N SER A 221 -1.16 4.64 18.22
CA SER A 221 -0.22 3.82 18.99
C SER A 221 1.12 3.80 18.28
N VAL A 222 2.20 4.07 19.03
CA VAL A 222 3.58 4.03 18.56
C VAL A 222 4.34 3.08 19.47
N GLY A 223 4.55 1.86 19.01
CA GLY A 223 5.43 0.87 19.64
C GLY A 223 6.88 1.16 19.27
N ASP A 224 7.77 1.04 20.25
CA ASP A 224 9.19 0.79 20.01
C ASP A 224 9.45 -0.63 20.50
N ASP A 225 9.70 -1.55 19.58
CA ASP A 225 9.78 -2.98 19.86
C ASP A 225 11.23 -3.46 20.10
N ALA A 226 12.19 -2.54 20.06
CA ALA A 226 13.60 -2.82 20.28
C ALA A 226 14.14 -2.14 21.55
N THR A 227 15.43 -2.35 21.82
CA THR A 227 16.15 -1.68 22.90
C THR A 227 17.26 -0.80 22.33
N GLY A 228 17.62 0.27 23.05
CA GLY A 228 18.83 1.06 22.81
C GLY A 228 18.54 2.46 22.28
N ASP A 229 17.40 2.65 21.62
CA ASP A 229 16.94 3.90 21.04
C ASP A 229 15.63 4.30 21.71
N THR A 230 15.43 5.61 21.91
CA THR A 230 14.17 6.15 22.43
C THR A 230 13.81 7.36 21.60
N GLY A 231 12.56 7.82 21.73
CA GLY A 231 12.15 9.02 21.03
C GLY A 231 10.98 9.73 21.66
N THR A 232 10.33 10.54 20.84
CA THR A 232 9.19 11.35 21.27
C THR A 232 8.23 11.53 20.11
N LEU A 233 6.97 11.15 20.34
CA LEU A 233 5.85 11.58 19.52
C LEU A 233 5.59 13.07 19.84
N GLN A 234 6.01 13.97 18.95
CA GLN A 234 5.88 15.42 19.15
C GLN A 234 4.45 15.90 18.93
N SER A 235 3.84 15.44 17.83
CA SER A 235 2.48 15.80 17.46
C SER A 235 1.96 14.89 16.35
N TRP A 236 0.65 14.78 16.26
CA TRP A 236 -0.03 14.25 15.09
C TRP A 236 -1.39 14.91 14.89
N SER A 237 -1.91 14.80 13.67
CA SER A 237 -3.19 15.40 13.26
C SER A 237 -3.88 14.55 12.20
N LEU A 238 -5.19 14.71 12.10
CA LEU A 238 -6.03 14.10 11.07
C LEU A 238 -6.73 15.18 10.24
N THR A 239 -6.74 14.97 8.93
CA THR A 239 -7.62 15.67 8.00
C THR A 239 -8.66 14.68 7.50
N ILE A 240 -9.94 14.95 7.76
CA ILE A 240 -11.05 14.04 7.44
C ILE A 240 -12.03 14.75 6.51
N ILE A 241 -12.39 14.10 5.40
CA ILE A 241 -13.51 14.53 4.55
C ILE A 241 -14.67 13.58 4.80
N SER A 242 -15.81 14.12 5.23
CA SER A 242 -17.01 13.34 5.55
C SER A 242 -18.29 13.99 5.06
N GLY A 243 -19.33 13.19 4.81
CA GLY A 243 -20.66 13.63 4.35
C GLY A 243 -21.77 13.21 5.32
N ASP A 244 -22.91 13.90 5.27
CA ASP A 244 -24.08 13.60 6.13
C ASP A 244 -24.89 12.39 5.65
N VAL A 245 -24.68 11.99 4.39
CA VAL A 245 -25.43 10.93 3.73
C VAL A 245 -24.45 9.92 3.16
N ALA A 246 -24.71 8.64 3.43
CA ALA A 246 -23.96 7.54 2.81
C ALA A 246 -24.15 7.58 1.28
N PRO A 247 -23.08 7.52 0.48
CA PRO A 247 -23.18 7.27 -0.94
C PRO A 247 -23.90 5.95 -1.24
N THR A 248 -24.60 5.91 -2.37
CA THR A 248 -25.06 4.64 -2.94
C THR A 248 -23.93 4.06 -3.77
N ASP A 249 -23.46 2.88 -3.37
CA ASP A 249 -22.41 2.14 -4.06
C ASP A 249 -23.03 1.23 -5.15
N THR A 250 -22.42 1.22 -6.33
CA THR A 250 -22.73 0.30 -7.42
C THR A 250 -21.47 -0.48 -7.76
N VAL A 251 -21.51 -1.80 -7.59
CA VAL A 251 -20.40 -2.69 -7.91
C VAL A 251 -20.61 -3.30 -9.29
N SER A 252 -19.60 -3.21 -10.16
CA SER A 252 -19.58 -3.85 -11.46
C SER A 252 -18.29 -4.66 -11.63
N SER A 253 -18.43 -5.91 -12.07
CA SER A 253 -17.31 -6.83 -12.28
C SER A 253 -16.90 -6.88 -13.75
N PHE A 254 -15.60 -6.83 -14.00
CA PHE A 254 -15.01 -6.88 -15.33
C PHE A 254 -13.88 -7.90 -15.33
N SER A 255 -13.69 -8.64 -16.42
CA SER A 255 -12.64 -9.65 -16.54
C SER A 255 -11.73 -9.36 -17.72
N SER A 256 -10.45 -9.70 -17.59
CA SER A 256 -9.48 -9.54 -18.67
C SER A 256 -9.78 -10.48 -19.83
N THR A 257 -9.38 -10.05 -21.03
CA THR A 257 -9.69 -10.80 -22.28
C THR A 257 -8.44 -11.27 -23.01
N ASN A 258 -7.26 -10.76 -22.67
CA ASN A 258 -5.98 -11.10 -23.32
C ASN A 258 -5.07 -11.94 -22.42
N VAL A 259 -5.65 -12.94 -21.76
CA VAL A 259 -4.98 -13.93 -20.91
C VAL A 259 -5.23 -15.35 -21.49
N PRO A 260 -4.36 -16.35 -21.22
CA PRO A 260 -3.14 -16.26 -20.41
C PRO A 260 -2.02 -15.46 -21.08
N VAL A 261 -1.18 -14.81 -20.27
CA VAL A 261 0.08 -14.19 -20.70
C VAL A 261 1.22 -14.89 -19.96
N ALA A 262 2.33 -15.16 -20.65
CA ALA A 262 3.53 -15.70 -20.02
C ALA A 262 4.28 -14.60 -19.28
N ILE A 263 4.75 -14.90 -18.07
CA ILE A 263 5.69 -14.09 -17.30
C ILE A 263 7.07 -14.71 -17.55
N VAL A 264 8.01 -13.91 -18.02
CA VAL A 264 9.33 -14.37 -18.48
C VAL A 264 10.40 -13.55 -17.76
N ASP A 265 11.46 -14.23 -17.35
CA ASP A 265 12.61 -13.68 -16.64
C ASP A 265 13.04 -12.30 -17.16
N ASN A 266 13.24 -11.36 -16.25
CA ASN A 266 13.72 -10.00 -16.54
C ASN A 266 12.84 -9.24 -17.54
N THR A 267 11.54 -9.53 -17.61
CA THR A 267 10.58 -8.84 -18.50
C THR A 267 9.26 -8.51 -17.82
N VAL A 268 8.50 -7.60 -18.42
CA VAL A 268 7.17 -7.22 -17.94
C VAL A 268 6.08 -7.72 -18.89
N ALA A 269 5.24 -8.63 -18.39
CA ALA A 269 4.00 -9.05 -19.03
C ALA A 269 2.92 -7.97 -18.84
N ASN A 270 2.23 -7.61 -19.93
CA ASN A 270 1.14 -6.64 -19.90
C ASN A 270 -0.18 -7.32 -20.28
N SER A 271 -1.20 -7.16 -19.45
CA SER A 271 -2.56 -7.60 -19.73
C SER A 271 -3.55 -6.43 -19.58
N THR A 272 -4.61 -6.41 -20.37
CA THR A 272 -5.56 -5.29 -20.43
C THR A 272 -6.99 -5.76 -20.17
N LEU A 273 -7.77 -4.88 -19.56
CA LEU A 273 -9.18 -5.09 -19.24
C LEU A 273 -9.94 -3.81 -19.59
N SER A 274 -11.05 -3.93 -20.32
CA SER A 274 -11.89 -2.79 -20.69
C SER A 274 -13.06 -2.67 -19.73
N VAL A 275 -13.16 -1.52 -19.06
CA VAL A 275 -14.31 -1.12 -18.26
C VAL A 275 -15.19 -0.20 -19.11
N SER A 276 -16.48 -0.51 -19.16
CA SER A 276 -17.46 0.34 -19.85
C SER A 276 -18.82 0.25 -19.17
N GLY A 277 -19.55 1.37 -19.17
CA GLY A 277 -20.91 1.44 -18.61
C GLY A 277 -20.97 1.64 -17.09
N ALA A 278 -19.83 1.87 -16.43
CA ALA A 278 -19.78 2.27 -15.03
C ALA A 278 -20.03 3.78 -14.89
N ASP A 279 -20.46 4.23 -13.72
CA ASP A 279 -20.51 5.68 -13.43
C ASP A 279 -19.08 6.28 -13.37
N ALA A 280 -18.96 7.58 -13.59
CA ALA A 280 -17.67 8.26 -13.75
C ALA A 280 -16.93 8.59 -12.45
N PHE A 281 -17.31 8.00 -11.30
CA PHE A 281 -16.68 8.26 -10.02
C PHE A 281 -16.41 6.96 -9.25
N THR A 282 -15.14 6.58 -9.20
CA THR A 282 -14.65 5.40 -8.47
C THR A 282 -14.56 5.67 -6.98
N CYS A 283 -15.04 4.75 -6.15
CA CYS A 283 -14.97 4.83 -4.70
C CYS A 283 -14.21 3.67 -4.05
N ALA A 284 -14.08 2.55 -4.75
CA ALA A 284 -13.20 1.45 -4.38
C ALA A 284 -12.93 0.58 -5.61
N VAL A 285 -11.79 -0.08 -5.62
CA VAL A 285 -11.42 -1.10 -6.60
C VAL A 285 -10.94 -2.33 -5.83
N GLN A 286 -11.42 -3.49 -6.23
CA GLN A 286 -10.85 -4.78 -5.83
C GLN A 286 -10.29 -5.46 -7.08
N LEU A 287 -9.04 -5.91 -6.99
CA LEU A 287 -8.38 -6.68 -8.03
C LEU A 287 -8.36 -8.16 -7.61
N ASN A 288 -8.69 -9.05 -8.54
CA ASN A 288 -8.49 -10.49 -8.35
C ASN A 288 -7.46 -10.98 -9.38
N THR A 289 -6.41 -11.67 -8.94
CA THR A 289 -5.34 -12.20 -9.82
C THR A 289 -5.22 -13.71 -9.72
N ASN A 290 -4.95 -14.36 -10.85
CA ASN A 290 -4.55 -15.76 -10.93
C ASN A 290 -3.16 -15.85 -11.57
N ILE A 291 -2.13 -15.63 -10.76
CA ILE A 291 -0.72 -15.66 -11.17
C ILE A 291 -0.08 -16.94 -10.64
N THR A 292 0.52 -17.72 -11.53
CA THR A 292 1.39 -18.85 -11.18
C THR A 292 2.84 -18.44 -11.39
N HIS A 293 3.72 -18.69 -10.43
CA HIS A 293 5.15 -18.42 -10.48
C HIS A 293 5.87 -19.32 -9.47
N THR A 294 7.02 -19.90 -9.83
CA THR A 294 7.78 -20.82 -8.98
C THR A 294 8.70 -20.13 -7.98
N PHE A 295 8.75 -18.80 -8.01
CA PHE A 295 9.41 -17.98 -7.00
C PHE A 295 8.68 -16.64 -6.87
N ALA A 296 7.65 -16.57 -6.02
CA ALA A 296 6.74 -15.43 -6.01
C ALA A 296 7.42 -14.08 -5.71
N ALA A 297 8.52 -14.09 -4.96
CA ALA A 297 9.32 -12.90 -4.67
C ALA A 297 10.10 -12.32 -5.85
N ASP A 298 10.05 -12.93 -7.04
CA ASP A 298 10.60 -12.29 -8.25
C ASP A 298 9.59 -11.34 -8.90
N LEU A 299 8.35 -11.27 -8.40
CA LEU A 299 7.25 -10.60 -9.09
C LEU A 299 7.08 -9.14 -8.67
N GLU A 300 6.99 -8.25 -9.67
CA GLU A 300 6.47 -6.89 -9.49
C GLU A 300 5.12 -6.73 -10.19
N VAL A 301 4.07 -6.54 -9.41
CA VAL A 301 2.71 -6.40 -9.90
C VAL A 301 2.23 -4.97 -9.73
N PHE A 302 1.85 -4.33 -10.84
CA PHE A 302 1.28 -2.98 -10.84
C PHE A 302 -0.07 -2.95 -11.56
N LEU A 303 -1.00 -2.16 -11.02
CA LEU A 303 -2.28 -1.87 -11.68
C LEU A 303 -2.32 -0.42 -12.14
N MET A 304 -2.62 -0.22 -13.42
CA MET A 304 -2.77 1.11 -14.03
C MET A 304 -4.21 1.34 -14.49
N SER A 305 -4.77 2.47 -14.09
CA SER A 305 -6.08 2.96 -14.51
C SER A 305 -6.06 3.60 -15.92
N PRO A 306 -7.23 3.84 -16.55
CA PRO A 306 -7.32 4.55 -17.83
C PRO A 306 -6.75 5.97 -17.80
N ALA A 307 -6.71 6.60 -16.62
CA ALA A 307 -6.13 7.91 -16.41
C ALA A 307 -4.61 7.88 -16.18
N ALA A 308 -3.97 6.71 -16.32
CA ALA A 308 -2.56 6.46 -16.04
C ALA A 308 -2.14 6.66 -14.56
N THR A 309 -3.10 6.70 -13.63
CA THR A 309 -2.79 6.49 -12.21
C THR A 309 -2.37 5.03 -12.03
N THR A 310 -1.26 4.81 -11.33
CA THR A 310 -0.70 3.49 -11.03
C THR A 310 -0.68 3.25 -9.54
N THR A 311 -0.90 2.02 -9.10
CA THR A 311 -0.58 1.57 -7.74
C THR A 311 0.24 0.29 -7.80
N THR A 312 1.19 0.16 -6.87
CA THR A 312 1.85 -1.09 -6.57
C THR A 312 0.83 -2.05 -5.96
N ILE A 313 0.76 -3.27 -6.47
CA ILE A 313 -0.06 -4.34 -5.90
C ILE A 313 0.81 -5.16 -4.97
N THR A 314 1.93 -5.66 -5.50
CA THR A 314 2.95 -6.31 -4.71
C THR A 314 4.30 -6.32 -5.43
N THR A 315 5.40 -6.21 -4.71
CA THR A 315 6.78 -6.33 -5.18
C THR A 315 7.56 -7.19 -4.18
N ASP A 316 8.46 -8.03 -4.67
CA ASP A 316 9.37 -8.87 -3.87
C ASP A 316 8.71 -9.84 -2.86
N ASN A 317 7.39 -9.88 -2.79
CA ASN A 317 6.64 -10.61 -1.77
C ASN A 317 6.30 -12.05 -2.16
N GLY A 318 6.06 -12.89 -1.15
CA GLY A 318 5.80 -14.32 -1.36
C GLY A 318 7.00 -15.22 -1.06
N ALA A 319 8.21 -14.65 -0.97
CA ALA A 319 9.47 -15.39 -0.87
C ALA A 319 9.60 -16.47 -1.98
N GLY A 320 10.44 -17.48 -1.77
CA GLY A 320 10.58 -18.62 -2.68
C GLY A 320 9.41 -19.63 -2.61
N ASN A 321 8.18 -19.17 -2.39
CA ASN A 321 6.99 -20.01 -2.40
C ASN A 321 6.33 -19.96 -3.79
N ASP A 322 5.90 -21.12 -4.26
CA ASP A 322 5.23 -21.30 -5.53
C ASP A 322 3.76 -20.87 -5.45
N ASP A 323 3.28 -20.20 -6.49
CA ASP A 323 1.86 -19.98 -6.82
C ASP A 323 1.01 -19.32 -5.72
N VAL A 324 1.64 -18.57 -4.81
CA VAL A 324 0.94 -17.92 -3.69
C VAL A 324 -0.05 -16.84 -4.14
N PHE A 325 0.12 -16.30 -5.35
CA PHE A 325 -0.77 -15.30 -5.95
C PHE A 325 -1.80 -15.88 -6.94
N ASN A 326 -1.96 -17.20 -6.96
CA ASN A 326 -2.92 -17.89 -7.83
C ASN A 326 -4.33 -17.90 -7.20
N GLY A 327 -5.07 -16.81 -7.37
CA GLY A 327 -6.42 -16.62 -6.80
C GLY A 327 -6.48 -15.56 -5.69
N THR A 328 -5.51 -14.65 -5.65
CA THR A 328 -5.46 -13.59 -4.63
C THR A 328 -6.46 -12.49 -4.91
N GLN A 329 -7.15 -12.08 -3.85
CA GLN A 329 -7.99 -10.88 -3.83
C GLN A 329 -7.23 -9.74 -3.16
N TRP A 330 -7.12 -8.62 -3.87
CA TRP A 330 -6.40 -7.42 -3.45
C TRP A 330 -7.39 -6.28 -3.22
N TYR A 331 -7.50 -5.79 -1.98
CA TYR A 331 -8.33 -4.63 -1.64
C TYR A 331 -7.96 -4.02 -0.28
N ASP A 332 -8.26 -2.74 -0.12
CA ASP A 332 -7.88 -1.91 1.05
C ASP A 332 -8.45 -2.37 2.39
N LYS A 333 -9.51 -3.18 2.40
CA LYS A 333 -10.17 -3.70 3.62
C LYS A 333 -9.81 -5.16 3.92
N ALA A 334 -8.80 -5.71 3.25
CA ALA A 334 -8.28 -7.03 3.59
C ALA A 334 -7.61 -7.02 4.98
N GLY A 335 -7.37 -8.20 5.53
CA GLY A 335 -6.90 -8.33 6.92
C GLY A 335 -5.40 -8.12 7.12
N SER A 336 -4.58 -8.45 6.12
CA SER A 336 -3.11 -8.45 6.25
C SER A 336 -2.47 -7.79 5.03
N PRO A 337 -1.52 -6.84 5.23
CA PRO A 337 -0.62 -6.37 4.18
C PRO A 337 0.13 -7.52 3.51
N ALA A 338 0.44 -7.36 2.22
CA ALA A 338 1.22 -8.33 1.47
C ALA A 338 2.63 -8.52 2.05
N THR A 339 3.20 -7.43 2.60
CA THR A 339 4.52 -7.37 3.24
C THR A 339 4.60 -8.19 4.53
N ASP A 340 3.49 -8.24 5.28
CA ASP A 340 3.46 -8.86 6.61
C ASP A 340 2.84 -10.27 6.58
N PHE A 341 2.45 -10.73 5.39
CA PHE A 341 1.74 -12.00 5.25
C PHE A 341 2.69 -13.19 5.34
N ALA A 342 2.35 -14.17 6.18
CA ALA A 342 3.09 -15.41 6.26
C ALA A 342 2.73 -16.37 5.10
N TYR A 343 3.50 -16.30 4.01
CA TYR A 343 3.31 -17.14 2.83
C TYR A 343 3.66 -18.62 3.06
N THR A 344 2.88 -19.51 2.44
CA THR A 344 3.08 -20.97 2.46
C THR A 344 3.10 -21.50 1.03
N ASN A 345 4.10 -22.33 0.73
CA ASN A 345 4.29 -22.92 -0.60
C ASN A 345 3.02 -23.59 -1.14
N LEU A 346 2.64 -23.26 -2.39
CA LEU A 346 1.45 -23.78 -3.08
C LEU A 346 0.11 -23.50 -2.36
N VAL A 347 0.08 -22.52 -1.46
CA VAL A 347 -1.13 -22.05 -0.79
C VAL A 347 -1.39 -20.61 -1.19
N THR A 348 -2.55 -20.37 -1.80
CA THR A 348 -2.98 -19.03 -2.17
C THR A 348 -3.06 -18.13 -0.93
N ALA A 349 -2.32 -17.03 -0.95
CA ALA A 349 -2.43 -15.95 0.01
C ALA A 349 -3.60 -15.05 -0.39
N THR A 350 -4.69 -15.07 0.37
CA THR A 350 -5.89 -14.30 0.04
C THR A 350 -6.82 -14.15 1.24
N PRO A 351 -7.50 -13.00 1.40
CA PRO A 351 -7.26 -11.73 0.72
C PRO A 351 -6.03 -10.98 1.28
N LEU A 352 -5.43 -10.08 0.49
CA LEU A 352 -4.29 -9.25 0.89
C LEU A 352 -4.58 -7.75 0.68
N VAL A 353 -4.02 -6.92 1.56
CA VAL A 353 -3.90 -5.48 1.31
C VAL A 353 -2.67 -5.30 0.40
N PRO A 354 -2.77 -4.58 -0.73
CA PRO A 354 -1.62 -4.35 -1.59
C PRO A 354 -0.60 -3.41 -0.91
N GLU A 355 0.66 -3.42 -1.35
CA GLU A 355 1.70 -2.50 -0.86
C GLU A 355 1.36 -1.03 -1.14
N GLY A 356 0.78 -0.75 -2.31
CA GLY A 356 0.12 0.51 -2.59
C GLY A 356 -1.36 0.50 -2.18
N ALA A 357 -2.03 1.64 -2.29
CA ALA A 357 -3.45 1.76 -1.92
C ALA A 357 -4.36 1.70 -3.16
N MET A 358 -5.40 0.88 -3.13
CA MET A 358 -6.47 0.94 -4.14
C MET A 358 -7.23 2.27 -4.07
N GLY A 359 -7.18 2.94 -2.91
CA GLY A 359 -7.61 4.32 -2.69
C GLY A 359 -7.02 5.33 -3.68
N ALA A 360 -5.86 5.03 -4.31
CA ALA A 360 -5.25 5.86 -5.36
C ALA A 360 -6.19 6.10 -6.57
N PHE A 361 -7.15 5.21 -6.81
CA PHE A 361 -8.12 5.33 -7.89
C PHE A 361 -9.38 6.13 -7.51
N THR A 362 -9.53 6.51 -6.25
CA THR A 362 -10.71 7.23 -5.75
C THR A 362 -10.91 8.56 -6.50
N GLY A 363 -12.15 8.81 -6.92
CA GLY A 363 -12.53 10.01 -7.66
C GLY A 363 -12.21 10.00 -9.15
N GLY A 364 -11.52 8.97 -9.66
CA GLY A 364 -11.28 8.78 -11.10
C GLY A 364 -12.49 8.17 -11.82
N ASP A 365 -12.61 8.44 -13.12
CA ASP A 365 -13.54 7.73 -14.00
C ASP A 365 -12.96 6.33 -14.33
N PRO A 366 -13.64 5.23 -13.95
CA PRO A 366 -13.11 3.90 -14.17
C PRO A 366 -13.27 3.43 -15.63
N ASN A 367 -14.05 4.13 -16.47
CA ASN A 367 -14.29 3.71 -17.85
C ASN A 367 -13.04 3.89 -18.72
N GLY A 368 -12.72 2.85 -19.48
CA GLY A 368 -11.55 2.81 -20.36
C GLY A 368 -10.74 1.53 -20.19
N THR A 369 -9.47 1.59 -20.60
CA THR A 369 -8.57 0.44 -20.53
C THR A 369 -7.75 0.49 -19.25
N TRP A 370 -7.91 -0.53 -18.42
CA TRP A 370 -7.03 -0.84 -17.31
C TRP A 370 -5.92 -1.78 -17.78
N THR A 371 -4.72 -1.62 -17.22
CA THR A 371 -3.56 -2.46 -17.53
C THR A 371 -3.01 -3.06 -16.24
N LEU A 372 -2.92 -4.39 -16.19
CA LEU A 372 -2.14 -5.11 -15.19
C LEU A 372 -0.76 -5.39 -15.77
N MET A 373 0.27 -4.96 -15.06
CA MET A 373 1.67 -5.19 -15.38
C MET A 373 2.22 -6.20 -14.38
N VAL A 374 2.85 -7.27 -14.87
CA VAL A 374 3.50 -8.28 -14.04
C VAL A 374 4.93 -8.45 -14.54
N GLY A 375 5.87 -7.90 -13.77
CA GLY A 375 7.30 -8.09 -13.92
C GLY A 375 7.76 -9.39 -13.28
N ASP A 376 8.85 -9.90 -13.80
CA ASP A 376 9.73 -10.86 -13.15
C ASP A 376 11.13 -10.24 -13.23
N ASP A 377 11.67 -9.76 -12.11
CA ASP A 377 12.95 -9.04 -12.10
C ASP A 377 14.19 -9.93 -11.92
N ALA A 378 13.97 -11.24 -11.74
CA ALA A 378 15.02 -12.21 -11.56
C ALA A 378 15.11 -13.17 -12.76
N ALA A 379 16.02 -14.14 -12.67
CA ALA A 379 16.18 -15.18 -13.67
C ALA A 379 16.16 -16.55 -13.01
N GLY A 380 15.65 -17.55 -13.71
CA GLY A 380 15.62 -18.94 -13.28
C GLY A 380 14.21 -19.50 -13.16
N ASP A 381 13.23 -18.64 -12.95
CA ASP A 381 11.83 -18.96 -12.73
C ASP A 381 10.97 -18.23 -13.77
N THR A 382 9.86 -18.85 -14.17
CA THR A 382 8.91 -18.23 -15.10
C THR A 382 7.50 -18.51 -14.62
N GLY A 383 6.54 -17.75 -15.11
CA GLY A 383 5.16 -17.90 -14.69
C GLY A 383 4.12 -17.66 -15.78
N SER A 384 2.88 -17.55 -15.33
CA SER A 384 1.78 -17.15 -16.17
C SER A 384 0.73 -16.37 -15.39
N LEU A 385 0.31 -15.24 -15.97
CA LEU A 385 -0.94 -14.58 -15.61
C LEU A 385 -2.07 -15.27 -16.36
N SER A 386 -2.81 -16.12 -15.67
CA SER A 386 -3.86 -16.97 -16.28
C SER A 386 -5.22 -16.27 -16.37
N ALA A 387 -5.54 -15.43 -15.39
CA ALA A 387 -6.74 -14.59 -15.35
C ALA A 387 -6.54 -13.43 -14.38
N TRP A 388 -7.32 -12.36 -14.59
CA TRP A 388 -7.54 -11.33 -13.58
C TRP A 388 -8.85 -10.59 -13.84
N SER A 389 -9.39 -9.95 -12.80
CA SER A 389 -10.64 -9.20 -12.88
C SER A 389 -10.63 -8.00 -11.94
N LEU A 390 -11.46 -7.01 -12.23
CA LEU A 390 -11.71 -5.86 -11.37
C LEU A 390 -13.18 -5.84 -10.94
N ASP A 391 -13.40 -5.74 -9.64
CA ASP A 391 -14.67 -5.32 -9.08
C ASP A 391 -14.58 -3.82 -8.79
N VAL A 392 -15.18 -3.03 -9.67
CA VAL A 392 -15.18 -1.56 -9.58
C VAL A 392 -16.41 -1.11 -8.82
N THR A 393 -16.20 -0.39 -7.72
CA THR A 393 -17.28 0.26 -6.98
C THR A 393 -17.33 1.73 -7.36
N THR A 394 -18.42 2.15 -8.01
CA THR A 394 -18.72 3.56 -8.22
C THR A 394 -19.71 4.04 -7.18
N CYS A 395 -19.68 5.33 -6.83
CA CYS A 395 -20.64 5.85 -5.87
C CYS A 395 -21.08 7.30 -6.13
N SER A 396 -22.31 7.60 -5.72
CA SER A 396 -22.87 8.96 -5.74
C SER A 396 -23.92 9.11 -4.63
N CYS A 397 -24.19 10.34 -4.22
CA CYS A 397 -25.33 10.62 -3.35
C CYS A 397 -26.61 10.85 -4.17
N ALA A 398 -27.75 10.55 -3.57
CA ALA A 398 -29.03 10.90 -4.17
C ALA A 398 -29.18 12.42 -4.23
N VAL A 399 -29.63 12.95 -5.38
CA VAL A 399 -30.06 14.34 -5.46
C VAL A 399 -31.30 14.54 -4.60
N THR A 400 -31.18 15.27 -3.50
CA THR A 400 -32.32 15.69 -2.66
C THR A 400 -33.05 16.84 -3.34
N GLY A 401 -33.85 16.51 -4.37
CA GLY A 401 -34.76 17.44 -5.02
C GLY A 401 -36.08 16.74 -5.35
N PRO A 402 -37.21 17.47 -5.47
CA PRO A 402 -38.40 16.89 -6.09
C PRO A 402 -38.00 16.34 -7.46
N PRO A 403 -38.54 15.18 -7.89
CA PRO A 403 -38.23 14.61 -9.20
C PRO A 403 -38.38 15.72 -10.26
N PRO A 404 -37.50 15.77 -11.29
CA PRO A 404 -37.64 16.76 -12.34
C PRO A 404 -39.09 16.69 -12.83
N VAL A 405 -39.84 17.78 -12.62
CA VAL A 405 -41.22 17.85 -13.09
C VAL A 405 -41.12 17.63 -14.59
N ALA A 406 -41.62 16.50 -15.05
CA ALA A 406 -41.69 16.22 -16.46
C ALA A 406 -42.49 17.37 -17.07
N VAL A 407 -41.81 18.29 -17.74
CA VAL A 407 -42.46 19.29 -18.57
C VAL A 407 -43.01 18.49 -19.74
N THR A 408 -44.24 18.01 -19.60
CA THR A 408 -45.01 17.49 -20.72
C THR A 408 -45.12 18.61 -21.73
N VAL A 409 -44.27 18.59 -22.75
CA VAL A 409 -44.44 19.42 -23.93
C VAL A 409 -45.73 18.93 -24.59
N PRO A 410 -46.78 19.76 -24.71
CA PRO A 410 -48.02 19.31 -25.34
C PRO A 410 -47.69 18.87 -26.76
N SER A 411 -48.00 17.61 -27.09
CA SER A 411 -47.98 17.07 -28.43
C SER A 411 -49.05 17.76 -29.28
N GLY A 412 -48.77 19.00 -29.68
CA GLY A 412 -49.70 19.85 -30.41
C GLY A 412 -49.32 21.32 -30.49
N SER A 413 -48.28 21.79 -29.79
CA SER A 413 -47.85 23.19 -29.96
C SER A 413 -46.88 23.32 -31.14
N LEU A 414 -47.14 24.30 -32.01
CA LEU A 414 -46.45 24.61 -33.28
C LEU A 414 -44.94 24.92 -33.16
N TRP A 415 -44.33 24.72 -31.99
CA TRP A 415 -42.92 24.99 -31.70
C TRP A 415 -41.98 23.92 -32.25
N SER A 416 -42.44 22.68 -32.42
CA SER A 416 -41.62 21.58 -32.97
C SER A 416 -41.20 21.82 -34.43
N SER A 417 -41.95 22.64 -35.18
CA SER A 417 -41.67 22.94 -36.59
C SER A 417 -40.68 24.09 -36.80
N LEU A 418 -40.46 24.95 -35.80
CA LEU A 418 -39.52 26.08 -35.90
C LEU A 418 -38.06 25.65 -35.71
N LEU A 419 -37.81 24.62 -34.89
CA LEU A 419 -36.44 24.14 -34.65
C LEU A 419 -35.86 23.38 -35.85
N LEU A 420 -36.70 22.65 -36.59
CA LEU A 420 -36.28 21.87 -37.78
C LEU A 420 -36.04 22.74 -39.03
N ILE A 421 -36.75 23.86 -39.19
CA ILE A 421 -36.53 24.77 -40.33
C ILE A 421 -35.26 25.61 -40.15
N GLY A 422 -34.91 25.98 -38.90
CA GLY A 422 -33.67 26.69 -38.60
C GLY A 422 -32.40 25.88 -38.89
N LEU A 423 -32.44 24.56 -38.64
CA LEU A 423 -31.29 23.68 -38.91
C LEU A 423 -31.07 23.43 -40.41
N ALA A 424 -32.14 23.34 -41.20
CA ALA A 424 -32.05 23.10 -42.64
C ALA A 424 -31.50 24.31 -43.44
N LEU A 425 -31.84 25.54 -43.02
CA LEU A 425 -31.33 26.77 -43.67
C LEU A 425 -29.86 27.05 -43.30
N GLY A 426 -29.41 26.68 -42.10
CA GLY A 426 -28.02 26.83 -41.67
C GLY A 426 -27.03 25.94 -42.42
N VAL A 427 -27.40 24.68 -42.68
CA VAL A 427 -26.54 23.73 -43.42
C VAL A 427 -26.45 24.09 -44.91
N GLY A 428 -27.53 24.60 -45.50
CA GLY A 428 -27.54 25.05 -46.91
C GLY A 428 -26.59 26.23 -47.20
N MET A 429 -26.49 27.21 -46.29
CA MET A 429 -25.59 28.36 -46.48
C MET A 429 -24.10 28.01 -46.32
N ILE A 430 -23.76 27.02 -45.49
CA ILE A 430 -22.37 26.58 -45.27
C ILE A 430 -21.84 25.81 -46.49
N VAL A 431 -22.68 25.02 -47.16
CA VAL A 431 -22.31 24.30 -48.39
C VAL A 431 -22.12 25.25 -49.57
N LEU A 432 -22.96 26.30 -49.69
CA LEU A 432 -22.84 27.29 -50.76
C LEU A 432 -21.59 28.18 -50.61
N ARG A 433 -21.19 28.54 -49.37
CA ARG A 433 -19.95 29.30 -49.10
C ARG A 433 -18.67 28.51 -49.41
N ARG A 434 -18.68 27.17 -49.30
CA ARG A 434 -17.50 26.34 -49.63
C ARG A 434 -17.30 26.14 -51.14
N ARG A 435 -18.35 26.22 -51.96
CA ARG A 435 -18.23 26.13 -53.43
C ARG A 435 -17.68 27.40 -54.08
N LEU A 436 -17.99 28.59 -53.53
CA LEU A 436 -17.54 29.88 -54.08
C LEU A 436 -16.08 30.26 -53.74
N ARG A 437 -15.38 29.48 -52.90
CA ARG A 437 -13.95 29.66 -52.59
C ARG A 437 -13.00 28.75 -53.37
N ARG A 438 -13.53 27.89 -54.26
CA ARG A 438 -12.75 26.98 -55.13
C ARG A 438 -12.97 27.26 -56.63
N SER A 439 -13.47 28.44 -56.98
CA SER A 439 -13.64 28.91 -58.37
C SER A 439 -12.57 29.96 -58.68
#